data_AF-X1BBB3-F1
#
_entry.id   AF-X1BBB3-F1
#
_cell.length_a   1.000
_cell.length_b   1.000
_cell.length_c   1.000
_cell.angle_alpha   90.00
_cell.angle_beta   90.00
_cell.angle_gamma   90.00
#
_symmetry.space_group_name_H-M   'P 1'
#
loop_
_entity.id
_entity.type
_entity.pdbx_description
1 polymer ?
#
loop_
_entity_poly.entity_id
_entity_poly.type
_entity_poly.pdbx_seq_one_letter_code
_entity_poly.pdbx_strand_id
1 'polypeptide(L)'
;MTPERTTELTRKIGQYHAAALDQDGSLFFTEEIFDDFYYGKGSSYPDVNGSVGILFEQAGTRGFERDTPRGKLSFPYAIRNQVRVSISSVKASFEMREELLAHQREFYESTSSLFNASSEKAYIFGDADQASQASFMDILLRHRIKVFELKQGKTIDGTNYSPGSAFLVPLNQPQFRMVQNLFKPQKKFADSLFYDVSTWTLPYAFNIPYASLGQSIQVEELM
;
A
#
# COMPACT_ATOMS: atom_id res chain seq x y z
N MET A 1 8.78 3.42 0.02
CA MET A 1 7.50 4.10 0.35
C MET A 1 6.98 3.60 1.69
N THR A 2 7.04 2.28 1.90
CA THR A 2 7.03 1.64 3.21
C THR A 2 8.25 2.11 4.01
N PRO A 3 8.09 2.52 5.27
CA PRO A 3 9.21 2.76 6.18
C PRO A 3 9.98 1.47 6.48
N GLU A 4 11.30 1.53 6.61
CA GLU A 4 12.14 0.39 7.02
C GLU A 4 11.68 -0.24 8.34
N ARG A 5 11.18 0.60 9.26
CA ARG A 5 10.59 0.18 10.53
C ARG A 5 9.45 -0.85 10.37
N THR A 6 8.68 -0.78 9.28
CA THR A 6 7.62 -1.76 8.99
C THR A 6 8.22 -3.15 8.79
N THR A 7 9.30 -3.26 8.02
CA THR A 7 10.02 -4.54 7.81
C THR A 7 10.60 -5.11 9.10
N GLU A 8 11.14 -4.25 9.97
CA GLU A 8 11.61 -4.68 11.30
C GLU A 8 10.48 -5.26 12.15
N LEU A 9 9.32 -4.59 12.18
CA LEU A 9 8.15 -5.04 12.92
C LEU A 9 7.59 -6.34 12.34
N THR A 10 7.53 -6.47 11.01
CA THR A 10 7.15 -7.72 10.33
C THR A 10 8.05 -8.86 10.77
N ARG A 11 9.38 -8.66 10.82
CA ARG A 11 10.33 -9.68 11.28
C ARG A 11 10.09 -10.07 12.73
N LYS A 12 9.87 -9.09 13.62
CA LYS A 12 9.55 -9.34 15.03
C LYS A 12 8.26 -10.14 15.19
N ILE A 13 7.19 -9.77 14.48
CA ILE A 13 5.93 -10.52 14.49
C ILE A 13 6.14 -11.94 13.94
N GLY A 14 6.97 -12.10 12.90
CA GLY A 14 7.38 -13.39 12.35
C GLY A 14 7.97 -14.36 13.39
N GLN A 15 8.68 -13.85 14.40
CA GLN A 15 9.21 -14.69 15.49
C GLN A 15 8.10 -15.30 16.35
N TYR A 16 6.96 -14.63 16.51
CA TYR A 16 5.80 -15.21 17.20
C TYR A 16 5.17 -16.34 16.39
N HIS A 17 5.12 -16.17 15.06
CA HIS A 17 4.63 -17.21 14.16
C HIS A 17 5.53 -18.44 14.17
N ALA A 18 6.85 -18.22 14.10
CA ALA A 18 7.86 -19.28 14.21
C ALA A 18 7.69 -20.06 15.52
N ALA A 19 7.64 -19.36 16.66
CA ALA A 19 7.46 -19.99 17.97
C ALA A 19 6.14 -20.79 18.07
N ALA A 20 5.05 -20.34 17.43
CA ALA A 20 3.77 -21.05 17.43
C ALA A 20 3.76 -22.31 16.55
N LEU A 21 4.59 -22.33 15.50
CA LEU A 21 4.72 -23.48 14.59
C LEU A 21 5.77 -24.49 15.08
N ASP A 22 6.84 -24.00 15.72
CA ASP A 22 7.91 -24.81 16.32
C ASP A 22 7.40 -25.74 17.42
N GLN A 23 6.36 -25.35 18.16
CA GLN A 23 5.74 -26.17 19.21
C GLN A 23 5.29 -27.56 18.74
N ASP A 24 5.00 -27.73 17.45
CA ASP A 24 4.55 -29.00 16.85
C ASP A 24 5.52 -29.53 15.77
N GLY A 25 6.68 -28.89 15.58
CA GLY A 25 7.61 -29.23 14.51
C GLY A 25 7.04 -29.01 13.10
N SER A 26 6.11 -28.06 12.94
CA SER A 26 5.59 -27.70 11.62
C SER A 26 6.70 -27.09 10.78
N LEU A 27 6.85 -27.54 9.53
CA LEU A 27 7.78 -26.91 8.58
C LEU A 27 7.18 -25.59 8.08
N PHE A 28 7.96 -24.51 8.17
CA PHE A 28 7.63 -23.20 7.63
C PHE A 28 8.86 -22.57 6.95
N PHE A 29 8.61 -21.52 6.18
CA PHE A 29 9.64 -20.77 5.48
C PHE A 29 9.83 -19.43 6.19
N THR A 30 11.07 -19.08 6.52
CA THR A 30 11.40 -17.90 7.36
C THR A 30 12.13 -16.77 6.64
N GLU A 31 12.62 -16.96 5.41
CA GLU A 31 13.56 -15.99 4.80
C GLU A 31 13.17 -15.45 3.42
N GLU A 32 12.83 -14.16 3.45
CA GLU A 32 13.36 -13.07 2.59
C GLU A 32 13.23 -13.19 1.07
N ILE A 33 12.00 -13.03 0.56
CA ILE A 33 11.77 -12.17 -0.62
C ILE A 33 10.51 -11.33 -0.31
N PHE A 34 10.69 -10.21 0.37
CA PHE A 34 9.63 -9.21 0.51
C PHE A 34 9.84 -8.16 -0.58
N ASP A 35 9.04 -8.24 -1.64
CA ASP A 35 8.92 -7.13 -2.59
C ASP A 35 7.59 -6.40 -2.35
N ASP A 36 7.64 -5.30 -1.61
CA ASP A 36 6.51 -4.38 -1.39
C ASP A 36 6.45 -3.31 -2.50
N PHE A 37 6.58 -3.76 -3.75
CA PHE A 37 6.44 -2.88 -4.90
C PHE A 37 4.97 -2.51 -5.17
N TYR A 38 4.06 -3.46 -4.97
CA TYR A 38 2.66 -3.34 -5.35
C TYR A 38 1.75 -3.21 -4.13
N TYR A 39 1.25 -2.00 -3.88
CA TYR A 39 0.30 -1.75 -2.78
C TYR A 39 -1.13 -2.18 -3.10
N GLY A 40 -1.37 -2.87 -4.21
CA GLY A 40 -2.60 -3.65 -4.39
C GLY A 40 -2.51 -5.04 -3.78
N LYS A 41 -1.33 -5.47 -3.32
CA LYS A 41 -1.18 -6.69 -2.52
C LYS A 41 -1.72 -6.41 -1.12
N GLY A 42 -2.60 -7.28 -0.66
CA GLY A 42 -3.28 -7.10 0.64
C GLY A 42 -2.32 -6.97 1.84
N SER A 43 -1.10 -7.51 1.76
CA SER A 43 -0.08 -7.35 2.80
C SER A 43 0.62 -5.99 2.77
N SER A 44 0.84 -5.40 1.60
CA SER A 44 1.56 -4.14 1.48
C SER A 44 0.64 -2.92 1.68
N TYR A 45 -0.66 -3.08 1.41
CA TYR A 45 -1.66 -2.01 1.54
C TYR A 45 -1.82 -1.44 2.98
N PRO A 46 -1.77 -2.24 4.07
CA PRO A 46 -1.68 -1.71 5.43
C PRO A 46 -0.42 -0.85 5.68
N ASP A 47 0.70 -1.18 5.02
CA ASP A 47 1.99 -0.52 5.27
C ASP A 47 2.01 0.94 4.78
N VAL A 48 1.27 1.26 3.71
CA VAL A 48 1.08 2.66 3.27
C VAL A 48 0.12 3.45 4.16
N ASN A 49 -0.46 2.80 5.18
CA ASN A 49 -1.33 3.40 6.18
C ASN A 49 -0.73 3.34 7.61
N GLY A 50 0.59 3.16 7.73
CA GLY A 50 1.28 3.12 9.02
C GLY A 50 0.91 1.90 9.87
N SER A 51 0.45 0.83 9.23
CA SER A 51 0.19 -0.46 9.85
C SER A 51 1.22 -1.48 9.36
N VAL A 52 1.11 -2.72 9.82
CA VAL A 52 1.97 -3.83 9.38
C VAL A 52 1.07 -4.92 8.82
N GLY A 53 1.17 -5.17 7.52
CA GLY A 53 0.46 -6.27 6.86
C GLY A 53 1.36 -7.47 6.62
N ILE A 54 0.84 -8.67 6.88
CA ILE A 54 1.57 -9.93 6.70
C ILE A 54 0.70 -10.89 5.92
N LEU A 55 1.21 -11.39 4.79
CA LEU A 55 0.58 -12.46 4.03
C LEU A 55 0.99 -13.81 4.61
N PHE A 56 0.00 -14.64 4.94
CA PHE A 56 0.22 -16.03 5.30
C PHE A 56 -0.04 -16.93 4.10
N GLU A 57 0.98 -17.66 3.67
CA GLU A 57 0.85 -18.64 2.60
C GLU A 57 0.80 -20.05 3.19
N GLN A 58 -0.39 -20.67 3.13
CA GLN A 58 -0.59 -22.05 3.51
C GLN A 58 -0.56 -22.92 2.26
N ALA A 59 0.30 -23.95 2.26
CA ALA A 59 0.35 -24.92 1.19
C ALA A 59 -1.03 -25.57 0.97
N GLY A 60 -1.51 -25.56 -0.28
CA GLY A 60 -2.83 -26.07 -0.63
C GLY A 60 -2.91 -27.59 -0.56
N THR A 61 -3.99 -28.10 0.03
CA THR A 61 -4.22 -29.55 0.24
C THR A 61 -4.94 -30.22 -0.93
N ARG A 62 -5.59 -29.46 -1.81
CA ARG A 62 -6.36 -29.95 -2.99
C ARG A 62 -7.39 -31.04 -2.65
N GLY A 63 -7.97 -30.99 -1.46
CA GLY A 63 -8.87 -32.02 -0.91
C GLY A 63 -8.58 -32.27 0.58
N PHE A 64 -8.98 -33.43 1.08
CA PHE A 64 -8.75 -33.83 2.48
C PHE A 64 -7.28 -34.10 2.82
N GLU A 65 -6.53 -34.68 1.89
CA GLU A 65 -5.11 -35.01 2.05
C GLU A 65 -4.42 -35.07 0.69
N ARG A 66 -3.14 -34.70 0.66
CA ARG A 66 -2.27 -34.78 -0.50
C ARG A 66 -0.87 -35.22 -0.10
N ASP A 67 -0.29 -36.15 -0.85
CA ASP A 67 1.12 -36.49 -0.73
C ASP A 67 1.99 -35.38 -1.32
N THR A 68 3.01 -34.98 -0.57
CA THR A 68 4.04 -34.05 -1.02
C THR A 68 5.41 -34.71 -0.90
N PRO A 69 6.46 -34.19 -1.56
CA PRO A 69 7.83 -34.68 -1.36
C PRO A 69 8.31 -34.61 0.11
N ARG A 70 7.63 -33.84 0.96
CA ARG A 70 7.94 -33.66 2.40
C ARG A 70 6.97 -34.42 3.32
N GLY A 71 6.15 -35.32 2.76
CA GLY A 71 5.15 -36.10 3.49
C GLY A 71 3.71 -35.67 3.21
N LYS A 72 2.77 -36.25 3.96
CA LYS A 72 1.33 -36.02 3.81
C LYS A 72 0.91 -34.65 4.34
N LEU A 73 0.18 -33.90 3.52
CA LEU A 73 -0.40 -32.62 3.85
C LEU A 73 -1.92 -32.76 3.91
N SER A 74 -2.50 -32.68 5.10
CA SER A 74 -3.94 -32.83 5.32
C SER A 74 -4.66 -31.49 5.49
N PHE A 75 -5.94 -31.45 5.15
CA PHE A 75 -6.80 -30.27 5.34
C PHE A 75 -6.92 -29.87 6.83
N PRO A 76 -7.09 -30.81 7.78
CA PRO A 76 -7.00 -30.48 9.21
C PRO A 76 -5.66 -29.84 9.61
N TYR A 77 -4.53 -30.28 9.04
CA TYR A 77 -3.23 -29.67 9.28
C TYR A 77 -3.19 -28.20 8.80
N ALA A 78 -3.70 -27.93 7.60
CA ALA A 78 -3.77 -26.57 7.05
C ALA A 78 -4.65 -25.64 7.90
N ILE A 79 -5.83 -26.11 8.35
CA ILE A 79 -6.71 -25.34 9.26
C ILE A 79 -5.99 -25.05 10.58
N ARG A 80 -5.36 -26.07 11.18
CA ARG A 80 -4.63 -25.92 12.43
C ARG A 80 -3.55 -24.85 12.33
N ASN A 81 -2.77 -24.86 11.25
CA ASN A 81 -1.72 -23.87 11.03
C ASN A 81 -2.30 -22.46 10.88
N GLN A 82 -3.35 -22.28 10.09
CA GLN A 82 -4.02 -20.98 9.94
C GLN A 82 -4.51 -20.44 11.29
N VAL A 83 -5.14 -21.28 12.11
CA VAL A 83 -5.63 -20.89 13.45
C VAL A 83 -4.48 -20.50 14.37
N ARG A 84 -3.41 -21.29 14.41
CA ARG A 84 -2.23 -21.02 15.26
C ARG A 84 -1.56 -19.71 14.90
N VAL A 85 -1.31 -19.51 13.61
CA VAL A 85 -0.67 -18.29 13.12
C VAL A 85 -1.55 -17.09 13.43
N SER A 86 -2.88 -17.19 13.24
CA SER A 86 -3.82 -16.13 13.62
C SER A 86 -3.78 -15.79 15.12
N ILE A 87 -3.75 -16.80 15.99
CA ILE A 87 -3.63 -16.59 17.45
C ILE A 87 -2.29 -15.94 17.80
N SER A 88 -1.19 -16.37 17.16
CA SER A 88 0.11 -15.76 17.37
C SER A 88 0.19 -14.31 16.85
N SER A 89 -0.55 -13.93 15.81
CA SER A 89 -0.72 -12.53 15.40
C SER A 89 -1.37 -11.72 16.51
N VAL A 90 -2.47 -12.22 17.09
CA VAL A 90 -3.16 -11.54 18.21
C VAL A 90 -2.21 -11.37 19.40
N LYS A 91 -1.45 -12.41 19.74
CA LYS A 91 -0.45 -12.36 20.80
C LYS A 91 0.63 -11.31 20.51
N ALA A 92 1.21 -11.32 19.31
CA ALA A 92 2.22 -10.35 18.89
C ALA A 92 1.66 -8.92 18.94
N SER A 93 0.45 -8.68 18.45
CA SER A 93 -0.19 -7.37 18.50
C SER A 93 -0.40 -6.86 19.93
N PHE A 94 -0.75 -7.74 20.86
CA PHE A 94 -0.94 -7.37 22.27
C PHE A 94 0.39 -7.06 22.97
N GLU A 95 1.40 -7.93 22.80
CA GLU A 95 2.71 -7.79 23.45
C GLU A 95 3.53 -6.65 22.84
N MET A 96 3.42 -6.42 21.53
CA MET A 96 4.11 -5.34 20.81
C MET A 96 3.28 -4.06 20.68
N ARG A 97 2.17 -3.91 21.42
CA ARG A 97 1.22 -2.79 21.25
C ARG A 97 1.89 -1.40 21.26
N GLU A 98 2.88 -1.20 22.13
CA GLU A 98 3.55 0.08 22.29
C GLU A 98 4.44 0.40 21.08
N GLU A 99 5.16 -0.60 20.55
CA GLU A 99 5.97 -0.44 19.33
C GLU A 99 5.10 -0.19 18.11
N LEU A 100 3.95 -0.89 17.99
CA LEU A 100 3.02 -0.72 16.87
C LEU A 100 2.34 0.66 16.89
N LEU A 101 1.92 1.13 18.07
CA LEU A 101 1.32 2.46 18.23
C LEU A 101 2.35 3.58 17.99
N ALA A 102 3.59 3.40 18.46
CA ALA A 102 4.68 4.33 18.18
C ALA A 102 4.96 4.42 16.68
N HIS A 103 5.05 3.27 15.99
CA HIS A 103 5.24 3.22 14.55
C HIS A 103 4.14 3.96 13.78
N GLN A 104 2.87 3.74 14.12
CA GLN A 104 1.76 4.44 13.48
C GLN A 104 1.83 5.96 13.71
N ARG A 105 2.18 6.39 14.93
CA ARG A 105 2.34 7.82 15.23
C ARG A 105 3.47 8.45 14.42
N GLU A 106 4.66 7.86 14.48
CA GLU A 106 5.86 8.33 13.77
C GLU A 106 5.64 8.35 12.25
N PHE A 107 4.91 7.36 11.71
CA PHE A 107 4.51 7.31 10.32
C PHE A 107 3.81 8.60 9.88
N TYR A 108 2.79 9.03 10.62
CA TYR A 108 2.02 10.23 10.29
C TYR A 108 2.77 11.52 10.66
N GLU A 109 3.52 11.56 11.76
CA GLU A 109 4.34 12.72 12.14
C GLU A 109 5.40 13.04 11.08
N SER A 110 5.98 12.01 10.45
CA SER A 110 6.97 12.17 9.37
C SER A 110 6.41 12.82 8.10
N THR A 111 5.08 12.86 7.94
CA THR A 111 4.39 13.32 6.71
C THR A 111 4.81 14.73 6.30
N SER A 112 4.87 15.68 7.24
CA SER A 112 5.22 17.07 6.93
C SER A 112 6.65 17.19 6.39
N SER A 113 7.60 16.47 7.01
CA SER A 113 9.00 16.44 6.55
C SER A 113 9.12 15.88 5.13
N LEU A 114 8.41 14.79 4.84
CA LEU A 114 8.40 14.17 3.51
C LEU A 114 7.76 15.06 2.46
N PHE A 115 6.64 15.72 2.81
CA PHE A 115 6.01 16.69 1.94
C PHE A 115 6.97 17.84 1.59
N ASN A 116 7.68 18.37 2.58
CA ASN A 116 8.64 19.46 2.36
C ASN A 116 9.80 19.02 1.43
N ALA A 117 10.30 17.80 1.62
CA ALA A 117 11.38 17.22 0.81
C ALA A 117 10.95 16.79 -0.61
N SER A 118 9.66 16.54 -0.85
CA SER A 118 9.14 16.14 -2.15
C SER A 118 9.13 17.31 -3.15
N SER A 119 9.54 17.05 -4.38
CA SER A 119 9.42 18.01 -5.49
C SER A 119 7.98 18.20 -5.95
N GLU A 120 7.11 17.22 -5.72
CA GLU A 120 5.68 17.30 -6.01
C GLU A 120 4.93 17.89 -4.80
N LYS A 121 4.03 18.84 -5.05
CA LYS A 121 3.20 19.50 -4.04
C LYS A 121 1.72 19.24 -4.20
N ALA A 122 1.28 18.90 -5.41
CA ALA A 122 -0.07 18.42 -5.68
C ALA A 122 -0.09 17.57 -6.95
N TYR A 123 -1.19 16.86 -7.17
CA TYR A 123 -1.55 16.30 -8.47
C TYR A 123 -2.82 16.98 -8.99
N ILE A 124 -2.91 17.13 -10.31
CA ILE A 124 -4.14 17.50 -11.01
C ILE A 124 -4.57 16.30 -11.85
N PHE A 125 -5.87 16.03 -11.91
CA PHE A 125 -6.43 14.96 -12.74
C PHE A 125 -7.82 15.35 -13.23
N GLY A 126 -8.25 14.76 -14.34
CA GLY A 126 -9.62 14.86 -14.82
C GLY A 126 -9.72 15.13 -16.32
N ASP A 127 -10.82 15.76 -16.74
CA ASP A 127 -11.20 15.90 -18.16
C ASP A 127 -11.24 14.55 -18.90
N ALA A 128 -11.70 13.52 -18.19
CA ALA A 128 -11.85 12.16 -18.69
C ALA A 128 -13.33 11.76 -18.85
N ASP A 129 -13.56 10.52 -19.27
CA ASP A 129 -14.90 9.90 -19.22
C ASP A 129 -15.50 9.98 -17.80
N GLN A 130 -16.79 10.31 -17.73
CA GLN A 130 -17.49 10.57 -16.47
C GLN A 130 -17.51 9.35 -15.54
N ALA A 131 -17.67 8.14 -16.08
CA ALA A 131 -17.72 6.92 -15.27
C ALA A 131 -16.35 6.55 -14.70
N SER A 132 -15.30 6.65 -15.52
CA SER A 132 -13.92 6.48 -15.06
C SER A 132 -13.56 7.49 -13.96
N GLN A 133 -13.87 8.76 -14.19
CA GLN A 133 -13.58 9.85 -13.24
C GLN A 133 -14.34 9.69 -11.93
N ALA A 134 -15.63 9.34 -11.98
CA ALA A 134 -16.43 9.08 -10.79
C ALA A 134 -15.89 7.89 -9.98
N SER A 135 -15.48 6.81 -10.65
CA SER A 135 -14.92 5.63 -10.00
C SER A 135 -13.57 5.94 -9.33
N PHE A 136 -12.70 6.69 -10.00
CA PHE A 136 -11.44 7.13 -9.44
C PHE A 136 -11.65 8.07 -8.25
N MET A 137 -12.57 9.03 -8.35
CA MET A 137 -12.94 9.91 -7.24
C MET A 137 -13.46 9.12 -6.03
N ASP A 138 -14.34 8.14 -6.23
CA ASP A 138 -14.85 7.28 -5.15
C ASP A 138 -13.71 6.57 -4.40
N ILE A 139 -12.71 6.05 -5.13
CA ILE A 139 -11.51 5.47 -4.51
C ILE A 139 -10.81 6.52 -3.64
N LEU A 140 -10.51 7.71 -4.16
CA LEU A 140 -9.82 8.75 -3.39
C LEU A 140 -10.59 9.12 -2.10
N LEU A 141 -11.91 9.30 -2.21
CA LEU A 141 -12.76 9.68 -1.08
C LEU A 141 -12.88 8.57 -0.03
N ARG A 142 -12.93 7.29 -0.42
CA ARG A 142 -12.90 6.15 0.52
C ARG A 142 -11.63 6.12 1.37
N HIS A 143 -10.52 6.58 0.80
CA HIS A 143 -9.23 6.71 1.50
C HIS A 143 -9.12 8.02 2.29
N ARG A 144 -10.18 8.84 2.31
CA ARG A 144 -10.20 10.18 2.92
C ARG A 144 -9.11 11.09 2.35
N ILE A 145 -8.78 10.91 1.08
CA ILE A 145 -7.89 11.81 0.35
C ILE A 145 -8.68 13.09 0.07
N LYS A 146 -8.11 14.22 0.46
CA LYS A 146 -8.68 15.54 0.16
C LYS A 146 -8.49 15.84 -1.32
N VAL A 147 -9.60 16.20 -1.96
CA VAL A 147 -9.67 16.57 -3.37
C VAL A 147 -10.45 17.87 -3.48
N PHE A 148 -10.01 18.76 -4.38
CA PHE A 148 -10.60 20.07 -4.62
C PHE A 148 -10.97 20.21 -6.09
N GLU A 149 -12.07 20.87 -6.38
CA GLU A 149 -12.40 21.25 -7.76
C GLU A 149 -11.38 22.26 -8.28
N LEU A 150 -11.03 22.15 -9.56
CA LEU A 150 -10.21 23.14 -10.22
C LEU A 150 -11.03 24.42 -10.44
N LYS A 151 -10.58 25.56 -9.91
CA LYS A 151 -11.27 26.85 -10.12
C LYS A 151 -10.88 27.56 -11.42
N GLN A 152 -9.65 27.37 -11.87
CA GLN A 152 -9.10 28.02 -13.05
C GLN A 152 -8.48 26.99 -13.99
N GLY A 153 -8.82 27.08 -15.27
CA GLY A 153 -8.30 26.14 -16.27
C GLY A 153 -6.79 26.22 -16.38
N LYS A 154 -6.14 25.08 -16.63
CA LYS A 154 -4.69 25.00 -16.74
C LYS A 154 -4.29 23.99 -17.80
N THR A 155 -3.36 24.37 -18.65
CA THR A 155 -2.72 23.44 -19.60
C THR A 155 -1.38 23.00 -19.06
N ILE A 156 -1.15 21.69 -19.01
CA ILE A 156 0.12 21.08 -18.59
C ILE A 156 0.51 20.05 -19.64
N ASP A 157 1.72 20.17 -20.18
CA ASP A 157 2.28 19.25 -21.18
C ASP A 157 1.32 18.96 -22.36
N GLY A 158 0.59 19.98 -22.81
CA GLY A 158 -0.37 19.89 -23.91
C GLY A 158 -1.73 19.30 -23.53
N THR A 159 -1.93 18.86 -22.28
CA THR A 159 -3.22 18.43 -21.75
C THR A 159 -3.93 19.61 -21.10
N ASN A 160 -5.18 19.88 -21.51
CA ASN A 160 -6.00 20.93 -20.91
C ASN A 160 -6.80 20.38 -19.74
N TYR A 161 -6.78 21.08 -18.62
CA TYR A 161 -7.59 20.80 -17.43
C TYR A 161 -8.61 21.91 -17.22
N SER A 162 -9.90 21.61 -17.20
CA SER A 162 -10.98 22.60 -17.19
C SER A 162 -11.71 22.66 -15.84
N PRO A 163 -12.16 23.84 -15.40
CA PRO A 163 -13.01 23.95 -14.21
C PRO A 163 -14.30 23.14 -14.36
N GLY A 164 -14.71 22.46 -13.29
CA GLY A 164 -15.90 21.60 -13.28
C GLY A 164 -15.68 20.18 -13.83
N SER A 165 -14.55 19.91 -14.48
CA SER A 165 -14.19 18.57 -15.00
C SER A 165 -12.83 18.07 -14.51
N ALA A 166 -11.97 18.95 -13.98
CA ALA A 166 -10.70 18.60 -13.34
C ALA A 166 -10.67 18.90 -11.84
N PHE A 167 -9.76 18.21 -11.15
CA PHE A 167 -9.61 18.23 -9.71
C PHE A 167 -8.14 18.26 -9.28
N LEU A 168 -7.91 18.77 -8.08
CA LEU A 168 -6.61 18.88 -7.43
C LEU A 168 -6.54 17.98 -6.20
N VAL A 169 -5.41 17.29 -6.04
CA VAL A 169 -5.06 16.50 -4.87
C VAL A 169 -3.80 17.09 -4.24
N PRO A 170 -3.91 18.00 -3.26
CA PRO A 170 -2.73 18.55 -2.58
C PRO A 170 -2.01 17.48 -1.78
N LEU A 171 -0.69 17.51 -1.74
CA LEU A 171 0.10 16.52 -1.01
C LEU A 171 0.27 16.85 0.48
N ASN A 172 -0.01 18.10 0.89
CA ASN A 172 0.02 18.50 2.29
C ASN A 172 -1.22 18.00 3.06
N GLN A 173 -1.31 16.67 3.21
CA GLN A 173 -2.40 15.99 3.92
C GLN A 173 -1.88 14.68 4.56
N PRO A 174 -2.57 14.12 5.58
CA PRO A 174 -2.15 12.87 6.22
C PRO A 174 -1.94 11.70 5.26
N GLN A 175 -2.66 11.71 4.13
CA GLN A 175 -2.58 10.69 3.08
C GLN A 175 -1.42 10.88 2.10
N PHE A 176 -0.41 11.71 2.40
CA PHE A 176 0.73 12.01 1.52
C PHE A 176 1.32 10.76 0.83
N ARG A 177 1.65 9.73 1.62
CA ARG A 177 2.27 8.49 1.11
C ARG A 177 1.31 7.73 0.19
N MET A 178 0.03 7.67 0.54
CA MET A 178 -0.99 7.03 -0.28
C MET A 178 -1.20 7.77 -1.60
N VAL A 179 -1.29 9.10 -1.58
CA VAL A 179 -1.40 9.90 -2.81
C VAL A 179 -0.16 9.73 -3.69
N GLN A 180 1.05 9.81 -3.12
CA GLN A 180 2.28 9.51 -3.86
C GLN A 180 2.23 8.11 -4.49
N ASN A 181 1.61 7.14 -3.81
CA ASN A 181 1.56 5.76 -4.26
C ASN A 181 0.61 5.56 -5.43
N LEU A 182 -0.55 6.22 -5.38
CA LEU A 182 -1.56 6.16 -6.42
C LEU A 182 -1.12 6.90 -7.70
N PHE A 183 -0.42 8.04 -7.56
CA PHE A 183 -0.15 8.93 -8.69
C PHE A 183 1.26 8.84 -9.26
N LYS A 184 2.29 8.48 -8.47
CA LYS A 184 3.68 8.55 -8.94
C LYS A 184 4.06 7.34 -9.80
N PRO A 185 4.53 7.54 -11.05
CA PRO A 185 5.14 6.46 -11.80
C PRO A 185 6.44 6.00 -11.14
N GLN A 186 6.52 4.71 -10.83
CA GLN A 186 7.78 4.10 -10.42
C GLN A 186 8.58 3.70 -11.65
N LYS A 187 9.79 4.26 -11.78
CA LYS A 187 10.66 4.09 -12.97
C LYS A 187 12.04 3.50 -12.64
N LYS A 188 12.36 3.29 -11.35
CA LYS A 188 13.67 2.82 -10.89
C LYS A 188 13.49 1.59 -10.03
N PHE A 189 14.05 0.47 -10.48
CA PHE A 189 13.86 -0.82 -9.83
C PHE A 189 15.19 -1.32 -9.26
N ALA A 190 15.14 -1.96 -8.10
CA ALA A 190 16.31 -2.58 -7.49
C ALA A 190 16.69 -3.90 -8.17
N ASP A 191 15.68 -4.64 -8.65
CA ASP A 191 15.82 -5.88 -9.41
C ASP A 191 14.93 -5.79 -10.68
N SER A 192 15.32 -6.50 -11.74
CA SER A 192 14.59 -6.57 -13.01
C SER A 192 13.58 -7.73 -13.06
N LEU A 193 13.56 -8.60 -12.04
CA LEU A 193 12.62 -9.70 -11.90
C LEU A 193 11.30 -9.22 -11.29
N PHE A 194 10.31 -8.91 -12.13
CA PHE A 194 8.96 -8.58 -11.67
C PHE A 194 8.14 -9.84 -11.42
N TYR A 195 7.47 -9.90 -10.27
CA TYR A 195 6.35 -10.81 -10.03
C TYR A 195 5.05 -10.10 -10.45
N ASP A 196 4.46 -10.55 -11.57
CA ASP A 196 3.06 -10.35 -12.01
C ASP A 196 2.41 -8.95 -12.08
N VAL A 197 3.11 -7.83 -11.88
CA VAL A 197 2.50 -6.49 -12.03
C VAL A 197 3.33 -5.54 -12.90
N SER A 198 2.70 -5.01 -13.95
CA SER A 198 3.30 -4.08 -14.93
C SER A 198 3.02 -2.59 -14.67
N THR A 199 1.99 -2.23 -13.89
CA THR A 199 1.73 -0.84 -13.47
C THR A 199 0.77 -0.73 -12.26
N TRP A 200 1.03 0.19 -11.34
CA TRP A 200 0.15 0.54 -10.20
C TRP A 200 -0.24 2.03 -10.17
N THR A 201 0.25 2.83 -11.13
CA THR A 201 -0.14 4.23 -11.21
C THR A 201 -1.61 4.32 -11.62
N LEU A 202 -2.46 4.56 -10.62
CA LEU A 202 -3.90 4.35 -10.69
C LEU A 202 -4.59 5.19 -11.77
N PRO A 203 -4.22 6.47 -12.02
CA PRO A 203 -4.80 7.22 -13.14
C PRO A 203 -4.71 6.52 -14.50
N TYR A 204 -3.62 5.78 -14.77
CA TYR A 204 -3.50 5.02 -16.03
C TYR A 204 -4.50 3.88 -16.12
N ALA A 205 -4.81 3.20 -15.01
CA ALA A 205 -5.81 2.13 -14.99
C ALA A 205 -7.23 2.63 -15.31
N PHE A 206 -7.51 3.90 -15.01
CA PHE A 206 -8.78 4.56 -15.33
C PHE A 206 -8.77 5.33 -16.65
N ASN A 207 -7.64 5.35 -17.37
CA ASN A 207 -7.43 6.19 -18.54
C ASN A 207 -7.73 7.69 -18.27
N ILE A 208 -7.30 8.18 -17.11
CA ILE A 208 -7.51 9.57 -16.68
C ILE A 208 -6.23 10.39 -16.91
N PRO A 209 -6.30 11.52 -17.63
CA PRO A 209 -5.22 12.47 -17.70
C PRO A 209 -4.87 13.02 -16.31
N TYR A 210 -3.58 13.08 -16.00
CA TYR A 210 -3.10 13.64 -14.74
C TYR A 210 -1.69 14.24 -14.90
N ALA A 211 -1.33 15.15 -14.00
CA ALA A 211 0.01 15.74 -13.93
C ALA A 211 0.40 16.07 -12.49
N SER A 212 1.71 16.11 -12.21
CA SER A 212 2.26 16.60 -10.93
C SER A 212 2.49 18.11 -10.97
N LEU A 213 2.22 18.81 -9.87
CA LEU A 213 2.48 20.23 -9.68
C LEU A 213 3.56 20.42 -8.62
N GLY A 214 4.60 21.22 -8.91
CA GLY A 214 5.78 21.35 -8.02
C GLY A 214 5.88 22.61 -7.15
N GLN A 215 5.06 23.64 -7.41
CA GLN A 215 5.09 24.90 -6.65
C GLN A 215 3.82 25.05 -5.80
N SER A 216 3.94 25.19 -4.48
CA SER A 216 2.79 25.32 -3.56
C SER A 216 1.91 26.54 -3.86
N ILE A 217 2.49 27.67 -4.27
CA ILE A 217 1.76 28.91 -4.62
C ILE A 217 0.79 28.64 -5.79
N GLN A 218 1.20 27.83 -6.78
CA GLN A 218 0.33 27.46 -7.89
C GLN A 218 -0.82 26.54 -7.46
N VAL A 219 -0.73 25.87 -6.31
CA VAL A 219 -1.81 24.98 -5.84
C VAL A 219 -2.90 25.81 -5.18
N GLU A 220 -2.52 26.80 -4.38
CA GLU A 220 -3.47 27.70 -3.69
C GLU A 220 -4.28 28.55 -4.67
N GLU A 221 -3.68 29.00 -5.78
CA GLU A 221 -4.38 29.77 -6.82
C GLU A 221 -5.40 28.94 -7.63
N LEU A 222 -5.21 27.62 -7.69
CA LEU A 222 -6.04 26.71 -8.49
C LEU A 222 -7.16 26.05 -7.66
N MET A 223 -7.04 26.05 -6.33
CA MET A 223 -8.02 25.52 -5.36
C MET A 223 -9.11 26.53 -5.01
#